data_AF-A0A820P3C2-F1
#
_entry.id   AF-A0A820P3C2-F1
#
_cell.length_a   1.000
_cell.length_b   1.000
_cell.length_c   1.000
_cell.angle_alpha   90.00
_cell.angle_beta   90.00
_cell.angle_gamma   90.00
#
_symmetry.space_group_name_H-M   'P 1'
#
loop_
_entity.id
_entity.type
_entity.pdbx_description
1 polymer ?
#
loop_
_entity_poly.entity_id
_entity_poly.type
_entity_poly.pdbx_seq_one_letter_code
_entity_poly.pdbx_strand_id
1 'polypeptide(L)'
;MIRCSSNGSFDRLDDHIHDRFCSQILSSIHHNIKWLDVACSSMEEVLLRTSYPNLSGLDLHNIEKDIALRIFTEETPLTHIFQDKISSLAIGVVRCERLKLHIKLDKFADCLYLLDSRFDSLENVFLDICQISTPEIVINNKKELSKLKAFSLYSDRPTFQYNELIVPLLYRMVNLEELDLHLVVHFYSLSNEDCQHSFNDFKNNKIISCVDYFPDFKHGQCHIYSYPYRAKTYEYITNNFPGGLFKYVREVSLYDDRLFEHDFFVKIAESFPFMEQLTIYNRKPQTNKFYEQSNYDNQHLSPIQYSYLSVLELFSAHDDLCRAISIGYQNIFNKNGQPSSSSFNVG
;
A
#
# COMPACT_ATOMS: atom_id res chain seq x y z
N MET A 1 1.03 -18.13 -10.21
CA MET A 1 0.32 -16.84 -10.29
C MET A 1 0.53 -16.32 -11.70
N ILE A 2 -0.52 -16.24 -12.51
CA ILE A 2 -0.43 -15.63 -13.84
C ILE A 2 -0.88 -14.18 -13.65
N ARG A 3 0.00 -13.22 -13.91
CA ARG A 3 -0.29 -11.79 -13.85
C ARG A 3 -0.39 -11.26 -15.28
N CYS A 4 -1.60 -10.86 -15.70
CA CYS A 4 -1.79 -10.04 -16.88
C CYS A 4 -2.01 -8.60 -16.40
N SER A 5 -0.94 -7.87 -16.11
CA SER A 5 -1.04 -6.45 -15.73
C SER A 5 -0.54 -5.56 -16.86
N SER A 6 -1.45 -4.87 -17.55
CA SER A 6 -1.10 -3.82 -18.52
C SER A 6 -1.10 -2.46 -17.83
N ASN A 7 -0.11 -2.19 -16.98
CA ASN A 7 0.06 -0.89 -16.33
C ASN A 7 1.36 -0.24 -16.79
N GLY A 8 1.24 0.57 -17.82
CA GLY A 8 2.33 1.23 -18.54
C GLY A 8 2.00 1.17 -20.02
N SER A 9 2.30 2.23 -20.76
CA SER A 9 1.98 2.42 -22.19
C SER A 9 2.63 1.41 -23.16
N PHE A 10 2.95 0.21 -22.70
CA PHE A 10 3.11 -0.95 -23.57
C PHE A 10 1.77 -1.22 -24.22
N ASP A 11 1.80 -1.20 -25.55
CA ASP A 11 0.71 -1.51 -26.46
C ASP A 11 -0.20 -2.60 -25.88
N ARG A 12 -1.52 -2.35 -25.96
CA ARG A 12 -2.53 -3.39 -25.79
C ARG A 12 -1.98 -4.66 -26.44
N LEU A 13 -1.88 -5.74 -25.68
CA LEU A 13 -1.68 -7.06 -26.27
C LEU A 13 -2.61 -7.12 -27.48
N ASP A 14 -2.04 -7.37 -28.66
CA ASP A 14 -2.81 -7.51 -29.91
C ASP A 14 -4.05 -8.33 -29.61
N ASP A 15 -5.23 -7.85 -30.02
CA ASP A 15 -6.52 -8.49 -29.71
C ASP A 15 -6.48 -10.00 -30.03
N HIS A 16 -5.73 -10.41 -31.06
CA HIS A 16 -5.51 -11.81 -31.41
C HIS A 16 -4.72 -12.61 -30.34
N ILE A 17 -3.73 -11.99 -29.69
CA ILE A 17 -2.97 -12.64 -28.61
C ILE A 17 -3.85 -12.78 -27.37
N HIS A 18 -4.64 -11.74 -27.05
CA HIS A 18 -5.59 -11.79 -25.94
C HIS A 18 -6.65 -12.87 -26.15
N ASP A 19 -7.29 -12.89 -27.33
CA ASP A 19 -8.30 -13.89 -27.70
C ASP A 19 -7.74 -15.31 -27.61
N ARG A 20 -6.52 -15.52 -28.12
CA ARG A 20 -5.85 -16.82 -28.05
C ARG A 20 -5.57 -17.23 -26.61
N PHE A 21 -5.12 -16.29 -25.78
CA PHE A 21 -4.88 -16.55 -24.36
C PHE A 21 -6.17 -16.96 -23.66
N CYS A 22 -7.24 -16.20 -23.82
CA CYS A 22 -8.55 -16.47 -23.20
C CYS A 22 -9.18 -17.78 -23.69
N SER A 23 -9.19 -18.02 -25.01
CA SER A 23 -9.89 -19.16 -25.60
C SER A 23 -9.14 -20.49 -25.51
N GLN A 24 -7.81 -20.48 -25.67
CA GLN A 24 -7.00 -21.71 -25.77
C GLN A 24 -6.21 -21.98 -24.49
N ILE A 25 -5.48 -20.97 -24.01
CA ILE A 25 -4.56 -21.18 -22.89
C ILE A 25 -5.35 -21.29 -21.59
N LEU A 26 -6.22 -20.31 -21.31
CA LEU A 26 -7.02 -20.26 -20.10
C LEU A 26 -7.90 -21.51 -19.94
N SER A 27 -8.56 -21.92 -21.01
CA SER A 27 -9.41 -23.13 -21.03
C SER A 27 -8.62 -24.41 -20.74
N SER A 28 -7.33 -24.47 -21.07
CA SER A 28 -6.49 -25.64 -20.74
C SER A 28 -6.02 -25.67 -19.29
N ILE A 29 -5.89 -24.52 -18.62
CA ILE A 29 -5.27 -24.41 -17.28
C ILE A 29 -6.23 -24.01 -16.16
N HIS A 30 -7.48 -23.64 -16.47
CA HIS A 30 -8.44 -23.05 -15.52
C HIS A 30 -8.64 -23.84 -14.22
N HIS A 31 -8.59 -25.18 -14.29
CA HIS A 31 -8.75 -26.05 -13.12
C HIS A 31 -7.59 -25.94 -12.13
N ASN A 32 -6.42 -25.43 -12.53
CA ASN A 32 -5.26 -25.22 -11.65
C ASN A 32 -5.17 -23.78 -11.12
N ILE A 33 -6.02 -22.88 -11.60
CA ILE A 33 -5.98 -21.46 -11.21
C ILE A 33 -6.65 -21.31 -9.84
N LYS A 34 -5.84 -20.93 -8.85
CA LYS A 34 -6.31 -20.57 -7.49
C LYS A 34 -6.49 -19.08 -7.28
N TRP A 35 -5.81 -18.28 -8.09
CA TRP A 35 -5.82 -16.82 -8.03
C TRP A 35 -5.76 -16.25 -9.43
N LEU A 36 -6.62 -15.27 -9.71
CA LEU A 36 -6.74 -14.65 -11.02
C LEU A 36 -6.67 -13.13 -10.86
N ASP A 37 -5.84 -12.47 -11.66
CA ASP A 37 -5.69 -11.00 -11.70
C ASP A 37 -6.06 -10.52 -13.10
N VAL A 38 -7.18 -9.81 -13.21
CA VAL A 38 -7.85 -9.49 -14.48
C VAL A 38 -8.15 -8.01 -14.58
N ALA A 39 -7.81 -7.41 -15.72
CA ALA A 39 -8.32 -6.09 -16.07
C ALA A 39 -9.84 -6.14 -16.30
N CYS A 40 -10.58 -5.13 -15.83
CA CYS A 40 -12.04 -5.10 -15.96
C CYS A 40 -12.52 -5.30 -17.40
N SER A 41 -11.82 -4.73 -18.38
CA SER A 41 -12.13 -4.88 -19.80
C SER A 41 -12.12 -6.34 -20.29
N SER A 42 -11.40 -7.23 -19.61
CA SER A 42 -11.30 -8.66 -19.95
C SER A 42 -12.17 -9.54 -19.06
N MET A 43 -12.81 -8.95 -18.05
CA MET A 43 -13.51 -9.68 -17.00
C MET A 43 -14.64 -10.55 -17.55
N GLU A 44 -15.42 -10.05 -18.50
CA GLU A 44 -16.55 -10.78 -19.06
C GLU A 44 -16.09 -12.05 -19.77
N GLU A 45 -15.07 -11.94 -20.62
CA GLU A 45 -14.54 -13.10 -21.36
C GLU A 45 -13.83 -14.10 -20.46
N VAL A 46 -13.08 -13.60 -19.47
CA VAL A 46 -12.27 -14.42 -18.58
C VAL A 46 -13.13 -15.11 -17.52
N LEU A 47 -14.06 -14.39 -16.88
CA LEU A 47 -14.83 -14.91 -15.74
C LEU A 47 -16.14 -15.57 -16.13
N LEU A 48 -16.84 -15.08 -17.17
CA LEU A 48 -18.15 -15.65 -17.53
C LEU A 48 -18.04 -16.86 -18.46
N ARG A 49 -17.00 -16.95 -19.29
CA ARG A 49 -16.87 -18.06 -20.26
C ARG A 49 -16.18 -19.30 -19.69
N THR A 50 -15.50 -19.17 -18.56
CA THR A 50 -14.67 -20.25 -18.00
C THR A 50 -15.05 -20.52 -16.55
N SER A 51 -15.25 -21.80 -16.21
CA SER A 51 -15.45 -22.20 -14.82
C SER A 51 -14.11 -22.33 -14.12
N TYR A 52 -13.95 -21.78 -12.91
CA TYR A 52 -12.73 -21.95 -12.12
C TYR A 52 -13.03 -22.72 -10.83
N PRO A 53 -12.98 -24.07 -10.85
CA PRO A 53 -13.43 -24.88 -9.71
C PRO A 53 -12.58 -24.69 -8.45
N ASN A 54 -11.32 -24.25 -8.59
CA ASN A 54 -10.37 -24.09 -7.50
C ASN A 54 -10.03 -22.62 -7.18
N LEU A 55 -10.78 -21.66 -7.73
CA LEU A 55 -10.52 -20.24 -7.53
C LEU A 55 -10.83 -19.85 -6.08
N SER A 56 -9.80 -19.45 -5.35
CA SER A 56 -9.89 -18.99 -3.97
C SER A 56 -9.75 -17.46 -3.82
N GLY A 57 -9.24 -16.80 -4.86
CA GLY A 57 -9.10 -15.35 -4.90
C GLY A 57 -9.16 -14.77 -6.31
N LEU A 58 -9.65 -13.54 -6.41
CA LEU A 58 -9.82 -12.77 -7.63
C LEU A 58 -9.38 -11.34 -7.36
N ASP A 59 -8.48 -10.82 -8.21
CA ASP A 59 -8.10 -9.41 -8.30
C ASP A 59 -8.69 -8.82 -9.58
N LEU A 60 -9.42 -7.72 -9.44
CA LEU A 60 -9.91 -6.94 -10.56
C LEU A 60 -9.26 -5.55 -10.55
N HIS A 61 -8.64 -5.14 -11.65
CA HIS A 61 -8.05 -3.80 -11.77
C HIS A 61 -8.67 -3.02 -12.92
N ASN A 62 -8.62 -1.68 -12.85
CA ASN A 62 -9.20 -0.75 -13.83
C ASN A 62 -10.72 -0.94 -14.04
N ILE A 63 -11.48 -1.18 -12.96
CA ILE A 63 -12.96 -1.27 -13.05
C ILE A 63 -13.55 0.14 -13.19
N GLU A 64 -14.24 0.39 -14.30
CA GLU A 64 -15.08 1.59 -14.45
C GLU A 64 -16.24 1.57 -13.43
N LYS A 65 -16.56 2.73 -12.85
CA LYS A 65 -17.58 2.88 -11.80
C LYS A 65 -18.89 2.16 -12.12
N ASP A 66 -19.43 2.34 -13.32
CA ASP A 66 -20.71 1.75 -13.70
C ASP A 66 -20.63 0.22 -13.78
N ILE A 67 -19.48 -0.32 -14.21
CA ILE A 67 -19.24 -1.76 -14.19
C ILE A 67 -19.11 -2.27 -12.75
N ALA A 68 -18.40 -1.56 -11.88
CA ALA A 68 -18.33 -1.90 -10.45
C ALA A 68 -19.73 -1.95 -9.84
N LEU A 69 -20.54 -0.91 -10.03
CA LEU A 69 -21.92 -0.88 -9.57
C LEU A 69 -22.70 -2.08 -10.09
N ARG A 70 -22.66 -2.37 -11.39
CA ARG A 70 -23.35 -3.55 -11.96
C ARG A 70 -22.86 -4.88 -11.35
N ILE A 71 -21.56 -5.05 -11.13
CA ILE A 71 -21.00 -6.23 -10.47
C ILE A 71 -21.52 -6.35 -9.02
N PHE A 72 -21.67 -5.24 -8.29
CA PHE A 72 -21.92 -5.29 -6.84
C PHE A 72 -23.36 -5.05 -6.41
N THR A 73 -24.16 -4.36 -7.22
CA THR A 73 -25.52 -3.92 -6.87
C THR A 73 -26.61 -4.60 -7.68
N GLU A 74 -26.31 -5.03 -8.91
CA GLU A 74 -27.26 -5.82 -9.70
C GLU A 74 -27.10 -7.31 -9.37
N GLU A 75 -28.16 -8.12 -9.53
CA GLU A 75 -28.11 -9.59 -9.51
C GLU A 75 -27.31 -10.11 -10.73
N THR A 76 -26.10 -9.60 -10.94
CA THR A 76 -25.25 -10.05 -12.02
C THR A 76 -24.76 -11.47 -11.71
N PRO A 77 -24.63 -12.32 -12.74
CA PRO A 77 -24.16 -13.69 -12.57
C PRO A 77 -22.85 -13.81 -11.80
N LEU A 78 -21.98 -12.80 -11.86
CA LEU A 78 -20.70 -12.78 -11.16
C LEU A 78 -20.86 -12.93 -9.65
N THR A 79 -21.79 -12.22 -9.02
CA THR A 79 -22.02 -12.37 -7.58
C THR A 79 -22.45 -13.79 -7.25
N HIS A 80 -23.43 -14.34 -7.98
CA HIS A 80 -23.88 -15.72 -7.80
C HIS A 80 -22.80 -16.78 -8.09
N ILE A 81 -21.94 -16.57 -9.09
CA ILE A 81 -20.84 -17.49 -9.43
C ILE A 81 -19.80 -17.55 -8.31
N PHE A 82 -19.62 -16.46 -7.57
CA PHE A 82 -18.54 -16.30 -6.60
C PHE A 82 -18.99 -16.27 -5.13
N GLN A 83 -20.28 -16.08 -4.85
CA GLN A 83 -20.83 -15.95 -3.49
C GLN A 83 -20.51 -17.16 -2.61
N ASP A 84 -20.48 -18.36 -3.18
CA ASP A 84 -20.23 -19.62 -2.45
C ASP A 84 -18.79 -20.12 -2.56
N LYS A 85 -17.95 -19.52 -3.42
CA LYS A 85 -16.64 -20.06 -3.79
C LYS A 85 -15.47 -19.16 -3.42
N ILE A 86 -15.67 -17.85 -3.45
CA ILE A 86 -14.62 -16.90 -3.15
C ILE A 86 -14.64 -16.63 -1.65
N SER A 87 -13.69 -17.24 -0.95
CA SER A 87 -13.38 -16.79 0.41
C SER A 87 -12.88 -15.35 0.38
N SER A 88 -12.12 -14.91 -0.63
CA SER A 88 -11.50 -13.57 -0.69
C SER A 88 -11.66 -12.87 -2.03
N LEU A 89 -12.42 -11.76 -2.08
CA LEU A 89 -12.52 -10.91 -3.27
C LEU A 89 -11.67 -9.65 -3.08
N ALA A 90 -10.74 -9.37 -3.98
CA ALA A 90 -9.93 -8.16 -4.00
C ALA A 90 -10.14 -7.40 -5.34
N ILE A 91 -10.21 -6.08 -5.28
CA ILE A 91 -10.42 -5.19 -6.44
C ILE A 91 -9.34 -4.11 -6.38
N GLY A 92 -8.20 -4.39 -7.01
CA GLY A 92 -7.04 -3.50 -7.10
C GLY A 92 -5.73 -4.25 -6.86
N VAL A 93 -4.61 -3.70 -7.33
CA VAL A 93 -3.29 -4.34 -7.38
C VAL A 93 -2.80 -4.82 -6.00
N VAL A 94 -2.44 -6.11 -5.90
CA VAL A 94 -2.14 -6.83 -4.65
C VAL A 94 -0.67 -6.82 -4.24
N ARG A 95 -0.45 -6.73 -2.92
CA ARG A 95 0.41 -7.66 -2.15
C ARG A 95 -0.09 -7.87 -0.70
N CYS A 96 -1.05 -8.78 -0.45
CA CYS A 96 -1.28 -9.31 0.91
C CYS A 96 -2.10 -10.63 0.96
N GLU A 97 -1.83 -11.50 1.94
CA GLU A 97 -2.27 -12.91 2.01
C GLU A 97 -3.53 -13.20 2.88
N ARG A 98 -4.49 -12.26 3.00
CA ARG A 98 -5.75 -12.52 3.73
C ARG A 98 -6.95 -11.97 2.99
N LEU A 99 -8.12 -12.50 3.33
CA LEU A 99 -9.47 -12.04 2.95
C LEU A 99 -9.54 -10.51 2.97
N LYS A 100 -9.38 -9.86 1.82
CA LYS A 100 -9.29 -8.39 1.71
C LYS A 100 -10.08 -7.94 0.50
N LEU A 101 -11.18 -7.25 0.73
CA LEU A 101 -11.79 -6.42 -0.30
C LEU A 101 -10.91 -5.20 -0.51
N HIS A 102 -9.98 -5.32 -1.46
CA HIS A 102 -9.32 -4.17 -2.08
C HIS A 102 -10.38 -3.48 -2.95
N ILE A 103 -10.53 -2.15 -2.94
CA ILE A 103 -11.32 -1.42 -3.93
C ILE A 103 -10.48 -0.23 -4.41
N LYS A 104 -10.19 -0.20 -5.71
CA LYS A 104 -9.64 0.97 -6.40
C LYS A 104 -10.73 1.73 -7.12
N LEU A 105 -11.13 2.86 -6.56
CA LEU A 105 -12.08 3.78 -7.18
C LEU A 105 -11.52 5.19 -7.23
N ASP A 106 -11.98 5.91 -8.24
CA ASP A 106 -11.64 7.32 -8.41
C ASP A 106 -12.22 8.17 -7.29
N LYS A 107 -13.37 7.80 -6.71
CA LYS A 107 -14.06 8.61 -5.70
C LYS A 107 -14.37 7.81 -4.44
N PHE A 108 -13.95 8.34 -3.29
CA PHE A 108 -14.25 7.76 -1.97
C PHE A 108 -15.73 7.49 -1.71
N ALA A 109 -16.59 8.41 -2.16
CA ALA A 109 -18.03 8.29 -1.97
C ALA A 109 -18.64 7.09 -2.71
N ASP A 110 -18.06 6.72 -3.85
CA ASP A 110 -18.49 5.57 -4.63
C ASP A 110 -18.13 4.26 -3.90
N CYS A 111 -16.96 4.21 -3.23
CA CYS A 111 -16.61 3.11 -2.34
C CYS A 111 -17.65 2.97 -1.24
N LEU A 112 -17.99 4.07 -0.57
CA LEU A 112 -18.94 4.04 0.53
C LEU A 112 -20.32 3.58 0.09
N TYR A 113 -20.80 4.03 -1.08
CA TYR A 113 -22.07 3.58 -1.63
C TYR A 113 -22.08 2.07 -1.90
N LEU A 114 -21.02 1.55 -2.51
CA LEU A 114 -20.87 0.11 -2.77
C LEU A 114 -20.80 -0.72 -1.48
N LEU A 115 -20.17 -0.17 -0.44
CA LEU A 115 -19.92 -0.89 0.80
C LEU A 115 -21.07 -0.76 1.81
N ASP A 116 -21.91 0.26 1.73
CA ASP A 116 -22.94 0.54 2.76
C ASP A 116 -23.92 -0.62 2.95
N SER A 117 -24.24 -1.37 1.89
CA SER A 117 -25.10 -2.56 1.97
C SER A 117 -24.36 -3.83 2.41
N ARG A 118 -23.02 -3.82 2.45
CA ARG A 118 -22.16 -5.00 2.58
C ARG A 118 -21.23 -4.97 3.79
N PHE A 119 -20.97 -3.81 4.40
CA PHE A 119 -20.03 -3.69 5.53
C PHE A 119 -20.35 -4.66 6.67
N ASP A 120 -21.63 -4.94 6.94
CA ASP A 120 -22.02 -5.87 8.00
C ASP A 120 -21.69 -7.33 7.73
N SER A 121 -21.20 -7.66 6.54
CA SER A 121 -20.74 -9.01 6.18
C SER A 121 -19.22 -9.14 6.14
N LEU A 122 -18.50 -8.01 6.18
CA LEU A 122 -17.06 -7.98 5.99
C LEU A 122 -16.33 -7.88 7.33
N GLU A 123 -15.29 -8.71 7.51
CA GLU A 123 -14.40 -8.62 8.67
C GLU A 123 -13.17 -7.74 8.38
N ASN A 124 -12.73 -7.65 7.13
CA ASN A 124 -11.53 -6.93 6.74
C ASN A 124 -11.78 -6.16 5.43
N VAL A 125 -11.39 -4.88 5.40
CA VAL A 125 -11.53 -4.00 4.23
C VAL A 125 -10.23 -3.25 4.01
N PHE A 126 -9.78 -3.17 2.76
CA PHE A 126 -8.62 -2.38 2.35
C PHE A 126 -9.03 -1.49 1.17
N LEU A 127 -8.85 -0.19 1.26
CA LEU A 127 -9.26 0.75 0.21
C LEU A 127 -8.02 1.48 -0.31
N ASP A 128 -7.82 1.49 -1.63
CA ASP A 128 -6.79 2.31 -2.30
C ASP A 128 -7.52 3.28 -3.20
N ILE A 129 -7.56 4.55 -2.82
CA ILE A 129 -8.45 5.52 -3.43
C ILE A 129 -7.64 6.65 -4.02
N CYS A 130 -7.79 6.85 -5.32
CA CYS A 130 -7.09 7.91 -6.03
C CYS A 130 -7.68 9.30 -5.76
N GLN A 131 -8.93 9.45 -5.30
CA GLN A 131 -9.44 10.77 -4.93
C GLN A 131 -10.49 10.69 -3.82
N ILE A 132 -10.25 11.41 -2.73
CA ILE A 132 -11.26 11.67 -1.72
C ILE A 132 -11.85 13.06 -2.00
N SER A 133 -12.70 13.14 -3.01
CA SER A 133 -13.48 14.36 -3.28
C SER A 133 -14.71 14.41 -2.39
N THR A 134 -15.10 15.61 -1.97
CA THR A 134 -16.40 15.89 -1.35
C THR A 134 -17.52 15.23 -2.14
N PRO A 135 -18.39 14.46 -1.49
CA PRO A 135 -19.67 14.18 -2.06
C PRO A 135 -20.74 15.11 -1.46
N GLU A 136 -21.71 15.48 -2.28
CA GLU A 136 -23.07 15.85 -1.85
C GLU A 136 -23.78 14.68 -1.13
N ILE A 137 -23.14 13.51 -1.07
CA ILE A 137 -23.63 12.31 -0.39
C ILE A 137 -23.32 12.45 1.10
N VAL A 138 -24.29 13.00 1.82
CA VAL A 138 -24.42 12.78 3.26
C VAL A 138 -24.52 11.27 3.47
N ILE A 139 -23.51 10.67 4.11
CA ILE A 139 -23.59 9.29 4.60
C ILE A 139 -24.66 9.28 5.70
N ASN A 140 -25.93 9.22 5.31
CA ASN A 140 -27.06 9.33 6.23
C ASN A 140 -27.28 8.04 7.04
N ASN A 141 -26.52 6.97 6.75
CA ASN A 141 -26.65 5.71 7.45
C ASN A 141 -25.79 5.69 8.71
N LYS A 142 -26.44 5.88 9.86
CA LYS A 142 -25.88 5.74 11.22
C LYS A 142 -25.62 4.29 11.64
N LYS A 143 -25.53 3.36 10.68
CA LYS A 143 -25.43 1.93 10.98
C LYS A 143 -24.02 1.60 11.47
N GLU A 144 -23.94 0.93 12.63
CA GLU A 144 -22.69 0.40 13.17
C GLU A 144 -22.15 -0.74 12.30
N LEU A 145 -20.85 -0.71 12.02
CA LEU A 145 -20.11 -1.70 11.24
C LEU A 145 -19.47 -2.74 12.18
N SER A 146 -20.29 -3.41 12.98
CA SER A 146 -19.85 -4.24 14.11
C SER A 146 -19.03 -5.48 13.74
N LYS A 147 -19.09 -5.96 12.49
CA LYS A 147 -18.29 -7.12 12.06
C LYS A 147 -16.88 -6.77 11.60
N LEU A 148 -16.64 -5.49 11.28
CA LEU A 148 -15.36 -5.08 10.73
C LEU A 148 -14.29 -5.02 11.84
N LYS A 149 -13.22 -5.78 11.65
CA LYS A 149 -12.09 -5.89 12.58
C LYS A 149 -10.82 -5.27 12.02
N ALA A 150 -10.64 -5.25 10.70
CA ALA A 150 -9.51 -4.59 10.07
C ALA A 150 -9.97 -3.59 8.99
N PHE A 151 -9.38 -2.40 9.01
CA PHE A 151 -9.64 -1.37 8.02
C PHE A 151 -8.34 -0.70 7.61
N SER A 152 -8.12 -0.63 6.30
CA SER A 152 -7.03 0.14 5.73
C SER A 152 -7.53 1.09 4.65
N LEU A 153 -6.95 2.28 4.59
CA LEU A 153 -7.26 3.28 3.58
C LEU A 153 -5.98 3.96 3.12
N TYR A 154 -5.66 3.83 1.85
CA TYR A 154 -4.56 4.51 1.20
C TYR A 154 -5.13 5.56 0.23
N SER A 155 -4.60 6.78 0.29
CA SER A 155 -4.96 7.89 -0.61
C SER A 155 -3.71 8.65 -1.01
N ASP A 156 -3.34 8.55 -2.28
CA ASP A 156 -2.19 9.24 -2.87
C ASP A 156 -2.48 10.69 -3.28
N ARG A 157 -3.76 11.10 -3.27
CA ARG A 157 -4.16 12.49 -3.50
C ARG A 157 -4.53 13.21 -2.21
N PRO A 158 -4.23 14.52 -2.13
CA PRO A 158 -4.65 15.35 -1.02
C PRO A 158 -6.16 15.24 -0.75
N THR A 159 -6.51 14.97 0.50
CA THR A 159 -7.88 14.99 1.00
C THR A 159 -8.11 16.15 1.95
N PHE A 160 -9.31 16.74 1.87
CA PHE A 160 -9.85 17.70 2.85
C PHE A 160 -10.91 17.08 3.75
N GLN A 161 -11.13 15.77 3.65
CA GLN A 161 -12.34 15.11 4.18
C GLN A 161 -12.02 14.22 5.38
N TYR A 162 -10.88 14.45 6.05
CA TYR A 162 -10.49 13.66 7.20
C TYR A 162 -11.53 13.74 8.31
N ASN A 163 -11.94 14.95 8.70
CA ASN A 163 -12.90 15.17 9.79
C ASN A 163 -14.35 14.88 9.36
N GLU A 164 -14.67 15.13 8.08
CA GLU A 164 -16.04 15.09 7.57
C GLU A 164 -16.46 13.67 7.14
N LEU A 165 -15.53 12.86 6.63
CA LEU A 165 -15.84 11.54 6.09
C LEU A 165 -15.08 10.41 6.79
N ILE A 166 -13.76 10.55 6.96
CA ILE A 166 -12.92 9.45 7.46
C ILE A 166 -13.21 9.19 8.94
N VAL A 167 -13.12 10.23 9.79
CA VAL A 167 -13.34 10.09 11.23
C VAL A 167 -14.76 9.55 11.54
N PRO A 168 -15.86 10.09 11.00
CA PRO A 168 -17.20 9.54 11.23
C PRO A 168 -17.37 8.09 10.76
N LEU A 169 -16.72 7.70 9.66
CA LEU A 169 -16.73 6.31 9.19
C LEU A 169 -16.04 5.39 10.20
N LEU A 170 -14.88 5.79 10.71
CA LEU A 170 -14.13 5.00 11.69
C LEU A 170 -14.95 4.82 12.98
N TYR A 171 -15.65 5.85 13.46
CA TYR A 171 -16.52 5.73 14.64
C TYR A 171 -17.65 4.71 14.50
N ARG A 172 -18.04 4.33 13.27
CA ARG A 172 -19.01 3.25 13.03
C ARG A 172 -18.38 1.87 13.23
N MET A 173 -17.06 1.73 13.15
CA MET A 173 -16.31 0.46 13.24
C MET A 173 -16.01 0.10 14.70
N VAL A 174 -17.07 -0.15 15.48
CA VAL A 174 -16.99 -0.31 16.96
C VAL A 174 -16.11 -1.46 17.47
N ASN A 175 -15.81 -2.43 16.59
CA ASN A 175 -14.97 -3.60 16.90
C ASN A 175 -13.65 -3.59 16.12
N LEU A 176 -13.18 -2.42 15.65
CA LEU A 176 -11.94 -2.31 14.90
C LEU A 176 -10.72 -2.68 15.77
N GLU A 177 -10.03 -3.75 15.37
CA GLU A 177 -8.82 -4.27 16.00
C GLU A 177 -7.56 -3.77 15.28
N GLU A 178 -7.61 -3.66 13.95
CA GLU A 178 -6.50 -3.26 13.09
C GLU A 178 -6.89 -2.05 12.23
N LEU A 179 -6.06 -1.00 12.28
CA LEU A 179 -6.22 0.23 11.52
C LEU A 179 -4.92 0.56 10.80
N ASP A 180 -5.00 0.97 9.54
CA ASP A 180 -3.85 1.43 8.75
C ASP A 180 -4.30 2.46 7.69
N LEU A 181 -4.10 3.74 7.97
CA LEU A 181 -4.49 4.84 7.10
C LEU A 181 -3.24 5.55 6.61
N HIS A 182 -3.09 5.66 5.29
CA HIS A 182 -2.08 6.50 4.66
C HIS A 182 -2.79 7.55 3.80
N LEU A 183 -2.77 8.80 4.26
CA LEU A 183 -3.53 9.89 3.65
C LEU A 183 -2.59 11.01 3.24
N VAL A 184 -2.60 11.41 1.97
CA VAL A 184 -2.07 12.72 1.60
C VAL A 184 -3.09 13.78 2.02
N VAL A 185 -2.66 14.80 2.75
CA VAL A 185 -3.50 15.89 3.29
C VAL A 185 -3.02 17.24 2.75
N HIS A 186 -3.89 18.23 2.74
CA HIS A 186 -3.47 19.58 2.37
C HIS A 186 -2.57 20.21 3.44
N PHE A 187 -1.62 21.04 3.01
CA PHE A 187 -0.69 21.70 3.91
C PHE A 187 -1.44 22.53 4.97
N TYR A 188 -1.07 22.35 6.25
CA TYR A 188 -1.71 22.95 7.43
C TYR A 188 -3.18 22.59 7.70
N SER A 189 -3.79 21.65 6.97
CA SER A 189 -5.18 21.27 7.25
C SER A 189 -5.34 20.37 8.46
N LEU A 190 -4.27 19.74 8.93
CA LEU A 190 -4.32 18.69 9.94
C LEU A 190 -3.00 18.61 10.69
N SER A 191 -3.00 18.83 12.01
CA SER A 191 -1.83 18.59 12.88
C SER A 191 -1.76 17.14 13.36
N ASN A 192 -0.59 16.71 13.84
CA ASN A 192 -0.47 15.38 14.41
C ASN A 192 -1.30 15.27 15.72
N GLU A 193 -1.36 16.34 16.50
CA GLU A 193 -2.14 16.43 17.72
C GLU A 193 -3.64 16.29 17.43
N ASP A 194 -4.14 16.98 16.39
CA ASP A 194 -5.56 16.87 15.97
C ASP A 194 -5.89 15.46 15.48
N CYS A 195 -4.98 14.83 14.71
CA CYS A 195 -5.12 13.43 14.31
C CYS A 195 -5.23 12.53 15.53
N GLN A 196 -4.26 12.65 16.45
CA GLN A 196 -4.17 11.80 17.62
C GLN A 196 -5.39 11.97 18.53
N HIS A 197 -5.87 13.21 18.70
CA HIS A 197 -7.07 13.52 19.48
C HIS A 197 -8.35 12.91 18.89
N SER A 198 -8.41 12.70 17.57
CA SER A 198 -9.55 12.05 16.91
C SER A 198 -9.80 10.63 17.42
N PHE A 199 -8.81 10.01 18.06
CA PHE A 199 -8.84 8.63 18.58
C PHE A 199 -8.87 8.53 20.11
N ASN A 200 -9.03 9.65 20.84
CA ASN A 200 -9.08 9.61 22.30
C ASN A 200 -10.23 8.76 22.84
N ASP A 201 -11.38 8.79 22.16
CA ASP A 201 -12.58 8.02 22.53
C ASP A 201 -12.66 6.66 21.81
N PHE A 202 -11.63 6.31 21.03
CA PHE A 202 -11.59 5.04 20.33
C PHE A 202 -11.31 3.90 21.30
N LYS A 203 -12.11 2.83 21.25
CA LYS A 203 -11.94 1.64 22.09
C LYS A 203 -10.55 1.02 21.93
N ASN A 204 -9.97 1.13 20.74
CA ASN A 204 -8.58 0.79 20.48
C ASN A 204 -7.68 1.98 20.86
N ASN A 205 -7.22 1.99 22.11
CA ASN A 205 -6.37 3.05 22.65
C ASN A 205 -4.90 2.99 22.18
N LYS A 206 -4.60 2.20 21.15
CA LYS A 206 -3.25 2.00 20.60
C LYS A 206 -3.14 2.49 19.16
N ILE A 207 -3.86 3.56 18.82
CA ILE A 207 -3.73 4.20 17.53
C ILE A 207 -2.65 5.28 17.64
N ILE A 208 -1.68 5.23 16.73
CA ILE A 208 -0.59 6.19 16.60
C ILE A 208 -0.80 6.96 15.31
N SER A 209 -0.69 8.29 15.36
CA SER A 209 -0.59 9.12 14.17
C SER A 209 0.80 9.71 13.99
N CYS A 210 1.20 9.89 12.74
CA CYS A 210 2.39 10.61 12.31
C CYS A 210 2.00 11.51 11.14
N VAL A 211 2.15 12.82 11.31
CA VAL A 211 1.88 13.80 10.25
C VAL A 211 3.19 14.46 9.83
N ASP A 212 3.47 14.39 8.54
CA ASP A 212 4.60 15.04 7.91
C ASP A 212 4.15 16.09 6.91
N TYR A 213 4.96 17.11 6.74
CA TYR A 213 4.68 18.22 5.82
C TYR A 213 5.81 18.36 4.80
N PHE A 214 5.43 18.54 3.55
CA PHE A 214 6.32 18.69 2.40
C PHE A 214 6.13 20.10 1.81
N PRO A 215 6.89 21.11 2.27
CA PRO A 215 6.68 22.50 1.88
C PRO A 215 6.83 22.74 0.37
N ASP A 216 7.74 22.02 -0.28
CA ASP A 216 8.02 22.18 -1.71
C ASP A 216 6.79 21.80 -2.56
N PHE A 217 6.00 20.85 -2.07
CA PHE A 217 4.83 20.34 -2.77
C PHE A 217 3.48 20.82 -2.18
N LYS A 218 3.51 21.64 -1.13
CA LYS A 218 2.32 22.19 -0.46
C LYS A 218 1.28 21.12 -0.08
N HIS A 219 1.74 19.96 0.37
CA HIS A 219 0.91 18.92 0.96
C HIS A 219 1.59 18.36 2.21
N GLY A 220 0.84 17.59 2.99
CA GLY A 220 1.38 16.72 4.02
C GLY A 220 0.99 15.27 3.75
N GLN A 221 1.61 14.35 4.48
CA GLN A 221 1.07 13.01 4.65
C GLN A 221 0.67 12.81 6.10
N CYS A 222 -0.34 12.00 6.31
CA CYS A 222 -0.80 11.54 7.60
C CYS A 222 -0.84 10.02 7.55
N HIS A 223 -0.01 9.39 8.37
CA HIS A 223 -0.03 7.96 8.59
C HIS A 223 -0.62 7.68 9.98
N ILE A 224 -1.72 6.93 10.03
CA ILE A 224 -2.42 6.57 11.26
C ILE A 224 -2.54 5.06 11.32
N TYR A 225 -2.08 4.43 12.40
CA TYR A 225 -2.11 2.98 12.48
C TYR A 225 -2.31 2.44 13.89
N SER A 226 -2.84 1.22 13.99
CA SER A 226 -2.94 0.47 15.24
C SER A 226 -1.60 -0.17 15.61
N TYR A 227 -1.24 -0.16 16.90
CA TYR A 227 -0.03 -0.77 17.44
C TYR A 227 -0.31 -2.12 18.14
N PRO A 228 0.44 -3.20 17.84
CA PRO A 228 1.59 -3.24 16.94
C PRO A 228 1.19 -3.16 15.46
N TYR A 229 1.99 -2.44 14.67
CA TYR A 229 1.82 -2.35 13.23
C TYR A 229 2.07 -3.71 12.56
N ARG A 230 1.06 -4.23 11.86
CA ARG A 230 1.08 -5.59 11.28
C ARG A 230 1.18 -5.63 9.76
N ALA A 231 1.17 -4.47 9.09
CA ALA A 231 1.32 -4.47 7.64
C ALA A 231 2.73 -4.91 7.24
N LYS A 232 2.82 -5.49 6.04
CA LYS A 232 4.08 -5.93 5.44
C LYS A 232 4.90 -4.75 4.91
N THR A 233 4.21 -3.70 4.46
CA THR A 233 4.80 -2.51 3.85
C THR A 233 4.72 -1.35 4.85
N TYR A 234 5.70 -0.45 4.84
CA TYR A 234 5.60 0.87 5.46
C TYR A 234 6.15 1.87 4.45
N GLU A 235 5.26 2.69 3.90
CA GLU A 235 5.61 3.57 2.78
C GLU A 235 5.85 5.01 3.23
N TYR A 236 6.69 5.71 2.46
CA TYR A 236 6.98 7.15 2.53
C TYR A 236 7.46 7.64 3.91
N ILE A 237 8.34 6.90 4.58
CA ILE A 237 8.92 7.33 5.85
C ILE A 237 9.81 8.56 5.64
N THR A 238 9.58 9.60 6.46
CA THR A 238 10.32 10.87 6.43
C THR A 238 11.32 10.98 7.59
N ASN A 239 12.16 12.02 7.62
CA ASN A 239 13.10 12.28 8.73
C ASN A 239 12.41 12.51 10.09
N ASN A 240 11.11 12.84 10.13
CA ASN A 240 10.41 13.00 11.41
C ASN A 240 9.98 11.67 12.03
N PHE A 241 10.27 10.55 11.36
CA PHE A 241 9.95 9.23 11.88
C PHE A 241 10.46 9.07 13.33
N PRO A 242 9.54 8.81 14.29
CA PRO A 242 9.90 8.79 15.70
C PRO A 242 10.70 7.53 16.08
N GLY A 243 10.74 6.53 15.19
CA GLY A 243 11.28 5.20 15.50
C GLY A 243 10.20 4.25 16.02
N GLY A 244 10.61 3.22 16.74
CA GLY A 244 9.74 2.14 17.22
C GLY A 244 10.05 0.81 16.54
N LEU A 245 9.46 -0.30 17.01
CA LEU A 245 9.76 -1.64 16.52
C LEU A 245 8.66 -2.18 15.61
N PHE A 246 9.00 -2.40 14.33
CA PHE A 246 8.07 -2.81 13.28
C PHE A 246 8.41 -4.21 12.76
N LYS A 247 8.28 -5.22 13.64
CA LYS A 247 8.72 -6.60 13.36
C LYS A 247 8.01 -7.32 12.20
N TYR A 248 6.87 -6.81 11.74
CA TYR A 248 6.09 -7.41 10.65
C TYR A 248 6.39 -6.78 9.28
N VAL A 249 7.01 -5.60 9.27
CA VAL A 249 7.35 -4.90 8.03
C VAL A 249 8.53 -5.61 7.35
N ARG A 250 8.44 -5.74 6.04
CA ARG A 250 9.44 -6.34 5.14
C ARG A 250 9.83 -5.38 4.03
N GLU A 251 8.93 -4.49 3.64
CA GLU A 251 9.11 -3.57 2.54
C GLU A 251 8.98 -2.15 3.10
N VAL A 252 10.04 -1.35 2.99
CA VAL A 252 10.07 0.03 3.49
C VAL A 252 10.36 0.96 2.32
N SER A 253 9.60 2.05 2.21
CA SER A 253 9.98 3.17 1.34
C SER A 253 10.26 4.43 2.14
N LEU A 254 11.33 5.14 1.78
CA LEU A 254 11.77 6.38 2.41
C LEU A 254 11.60 7.53 1.42
N TYR A 255 10.98 8.62 1.86
CA TYR A 255 10.79 9.83 1.07
C TYR A 255 10.82 11.06 2.00
N ASP A 256 11.62 12.07 1.65
CA ASP A 256 11.59 13.38 2.33
C ASP A 256 12.12 14.46 1.37
N ASP A 257 11.61 15.68 1.52
CA ASP A 257 12.13 16.88 0.85
C ASP A 257 13.49 17.29 1.44
N ARG A 258 13.76 16.88 2.69
CA ARG A 258 15.04 17.04 3.38
C ARG A 258 15.98 15.89 3.05
N LEU A 259 17.28 16.17 3.12
CA LEU A 259 18.31 15.13 2.99
C LEU A 259 18.20 14.11 4.14
N PHE A 260 18.49 12.84 3.85
CA PHE A 260 18.58 11.80 4.87
C PHE A 260 20.00 11.72 5.42
N GLU A 261 20.15 11.80 6.75
CA GLU A 261 21.44 11.70 7.42
C GLU A 261 21.72 10.29 7.95
N HIS A 262 22.97 10.02 8.32
CA HIS A 262 23.39 8.71 8.83
C HIS A 262 22.52 8.21 9.99
N ASP A 263 22.26 9.06 10.99
CA ASP A 263 21.47 8.71 12.17
C ASP A 263 20.02 8.32 11.82
N PHE A 264 19.48 8.87 10.73
CA PHE A 264 18.17 8.46 10.23
C PHE A 264 18.22 7.01 9.73
N PHE A 265 19.23 6.64 8.94
CA PHE A 265 19.39 5.27 8.47
C PHE A 265 19.65 4.26 9.60
N VAL A 266 20.39 4.66 10.65
CA VAL A 266 20.55 3.86 11.88
C VAL A 266 19.19 3.60 12.51
N LYS A 267 18.39 4.66 12.70
CA LYS A 267 17.02 4.55 13.22
C LYS A 267 16.15 3.62 12.36
N ILE A 268 16.24 3.71 11.02
CA ILE A 268 15.53 2.78 10.12
C ILE A 268 16.00 1.33 10.34
N ALA A 269 17.30 1.07 10.44
CA ALA A 269 17.82 -0.29 10.67
C ALA A 269 17.31 -0.89 11.98
N GLU A 270 17.29 -0.10 13.06
CA GLU A 270 16.79 -0.51 14.37
C GLU A 270 15.27 -0.74 14.37
N SER A 271 14.53 0.12 13.66
CA SER A 271 13.07 0.04 13.60
C SER A 271 12.55 -1.12 12.77
N PHE A 272 13.29 -1.53 11.74
CA PHE A 272 12.86 -2.54 10.77
C PHE A 272 13.86 -3.71 10.70
N PRO A 273 14.00 -4.50 11.78
CA PRO A 273 15.06 -5.51 11.89
C PRO A 273 14.93 -6.67 10.90
N PHE A 274 13.77 -6.83 10.25
CA PHE A 274 13.48 -7.89 9.27
C PHE A 274 13.18 -7.33 7.87
N MET A 275 13.61 -6.10 7.59
CA MET A 275 13.40 -5.48 6.28
C MET A 275 14.13 -6.26 5.18
N GLU A 276 13.37 -6.66 4.16
CA GLU A 276 13.82 -7.41 2.99
C GLU A 276 14.01 -6.49 1.77
N GLN A 277 13.23 -5.41 1.70
CA GLN A 277 13.27 -4.41 0.63
C GLN A 277 13.30 -3.00 1.21
N LEU A 278 14.23 -2.20 0.71
CA LEU A 278 14.37 -0.78 1.03
C LEU A 278 14.34 0.03 -0.26
N THR A 279 13.36 0.91 -0.39
CA THR A 279 13.23 1.83 -1.51
C THR A 279 13.49 3.26 -1.01
N ILE A 280 14.34 4.02 -1.69
CA ILE A 280 14.73 5.37 -1.24
C ILE A 280 14.53 6.38 -2.36
N TYR A 281 13.75 7.42 -2.03
CA TYR A 281 13.51 8.59 -2.86
C TYR A 281 14.11 9.81 -2.17
N ASN A 282 15.31 10.23 -2.56
CA ASN A 282 15.94 11.41 -1.95
C ASN A 282 16.82 12.18 -2.92
N ARG A 283 16.31 13.32 -3.41
CA ARG A 283 16.99 14.14 -4.43
C ARG A 283 18.06 15.07 -3.86
N LYS A 284 18.14 15.22 -2.53
CA LYS A 284 19.02 16.20 -1.90
C LYS A 284 20.38 15.57 -1.56
N PRO A 285 21.49 16.28 -1.77
CA PRO A 285 22.80 15.82 -1.31
C PRO A 285 22.84 15.76 0.23
N GLN A 286 23.60 14.81 0.76
CA GLN A 286 23.92 14.78 2.18
C GLN A 286 24.87 15.94 2.51
N THR A 287 24.62 16.66 3.60
CA THR A 287 25.52 17.71 4.09
C THR A 287 26.81 17.14 4.68
N ASN A 288 26.71 15.94 5.23
CA ASN A 288 27.70 15.29 6.05
C ASN A 288 28.35 14.11 5.31
N LYS A 289 29.26 14.42 4.39
CA LYS A 289 29.95 13.45 3.52
C LYS A 289 31.12 12.76 4.24
N PHE A 290 30.87 12.10 5.36
CA PHE A 290 31.94 11.59 6.23
C PHE A 290 32.64 10.32 5.72
N TYR A 291 32.23 9.76 4.59
CA TYR A 291 32.82 8.52 4.06
C TYR A 291 34.08 8.73 3.22
N GLU A 292 34.32 9.94 2.69
CA GLU A 292 35.45 10.20 1.77
C GLU A 292 36.58 11.04 2.36
N GLN A 293 36.33 11.74 3.47
CA GLN A 293 37.35 12.54 4.15
C GLN A 293 37.41 12.10 5.60
N SER A 294 38.56 11.53 5.99
CA SER A 294 38.96 11.43 7.39
C SER A 294 38.93 12.85 7.96
N ASN A 295 37.81 13.23 8.59
CA ASN A 295 37.79 14.44 9.38
C ASN A 295 38.90 14.33 10.44
N TYR A 296 39.47 15.48 10.81
CA TYR A 296 40.59 15.59 11.76
C TYR A 296 40.38 14.83 13.09
N ASP A 297 39.14 14.42 13.41
CA ASP A 297 38.76 13.67 14.60
C ASP A 297 38.60 12.15 14.39
N ASN A 298 38.85 11.58 13.21
CA ASN A 298 38.83 10.13 12.92
C ASN A 298 37.57 9.37 13.38
N GLN A 299 36.43 10.04 13.57
CA GLN A 299 35.17 9.38 13.90
C GLN A 299 34.58 8.76 12.63
N HIS A 300 35.06 7.57 12.30
CA HIS A 300 34.40 6.72 11.31
C HIS A 300 33.04 6.30 11.86
N LEU A 301 31.97 6.80 11.25
CA LEU A 301 30.62 6.29 11.52
C LEU A 301 30.59 4.78 11.24
N SER A 302 29.94 4.04 12.14
CA SER A 302 29.86 2.58 11.99
C SER A 302 29.04 2.24 10.75
N PRO A 303 29.46 1.26 9.93
CA PRO A 303 28.65 0.81 8.80
C PRO A 303 27.26 0.35 9.29
N ILE A 304 26.21 0.86 8.65
CA ILE A 304 24.83 0.47 8.95
C ILE A 304 24.58 -0.91 8.37
N GLN A 305 24.05 -1.82 9.19
CA GLN A 305 23.79 -3.20 8.79
C GLN A 305 22.28 -3.45 8.70
N TYR A 306 21.84 -3.89 7.51
CA TYR A 306 20.48 -4.38 7.29
C TYR A 306 20.52 -5.89 7.04
N SER A 307 20.43 -6.68 8.11
CA SER A 307 20.71 -8.12 8.10
C SER A 307 19.90 -8.94 7.10
N TYR A 308 18.70 -8.48 6.74
CA TYR A 308 17.77 -9.20 5.86
C TYR A 308 17.54 -8.50 4.52
N LEU A 309 18.21 -7.37 4.26
CA LEU A 309 17.97 -6.58 3.06
C LEU A 309 18.47 -7.31 1.82
N SER A 310 17.52 -7.69 0.97
CA SER A 310 17.75 -8.41 -0.28
C SER A 310 17.54 -7.54 -1.51
N VAL A 311 16.72 -6.49 -1.40
CA VAL A 311 16.40 -5.56 -2.49
C VAL A 311 16.65 -4.14 -2.00
N LEU A 312 17.50 -3.41 -2.72
CA LEU A 312 17.71 -1.98 -2.51
C LEU A 312 17.38 -1.25 -3.81
N GLU A 313 16.44 -0.31 -3.74
CA GLU A 313 16.03 0.51 -4.87
C GLU A 313 16.30 1.99 -4.54
N LEU A 314 17.04 2.66 -5.43
CA LEU A 314 17.39 4.07 -5.28
C LEU A 314 16.74 4.82 -6.45
N PHE A 315 15.80 5.71 -6.14
CA PHE A 315 15.07 6.47 -7.15
C PHE A 315 15.38 7.96 -7.01
N SER A 316 15.91 8.56 -8.09
CA SER A 316 16.36 9.95 -8.07
C SER A 316 17.26 10.27 -6.86
N ALA A 317 18.04 9.28 -6.40
CA ALA A 317 18.91 9.42 -5.24
C ALA A 317 20.15 10.24 -5.61
N HIS A 318 20.55 11.16 -4.75
CA HIS A 318 21.80 11.88 -4.94
C HIS A 318 23.01 10.93 -4.85
N ASP A 319 24.07 11.14 -5.66
CA ASP A 319 25.25 10.27 -5.75
C ASP A 319 25.91 9.96 -4.40
N ASP A 320 25.96 10.93 -3.50
CA ASP A 320 26.54 10.77 -2.16
C ASP A 320 25.83 9.67 -1.37
N LEU A 321 24.50 9.60 -1.49
CA LEU A 321 23.69 8.59 -0.82
C LEU A 321 23.93 7.20 -1.41
N CYS A 322 24.03 7.12 -2.74
CA CYS A 322 24.40 5.89 -3.43
C CYS A 322 25.74 5.33 -2.93
N ARG A 323 26.74 6.20 -2.72
CA ARG A 323 28.05 5.81 -2.18
C ARG A 323 27.95 5.32 -0.73
N ALA A 324 27.28 6.09 0.13
CA ALA A 324 27.12 5.75 1.55
C ALA A 324 26.48 4.37 1.74
N ILE A 325 25.42 4.07 0.99
CA ILE A 325 24.69 2.80 1.11
C ILE A 325 25.44 1.66 0.43
N SER A 326 26.11 1.90 -0.71
CA SER A 326 26.89 0.86 -1.41
C SER A 326 28.02 0.30 -0.56
N ILE A 327 28.69 1.14 0.24
CA ILE A 327 29.72 0.70 1.18
C ILE A 327 29.12 -0.23 2.26
N GLY A 328 27.94 0.08 2.77
CA GLY A 328 27.21 -0.78 3.70
C GLY A 328 26.79 -2.12 3.06
N TYR A 329 26.31 -2.07 1.82
CA TYR A 329 25.74 -3.23 1.11
C TYR A 329 26.81 -4.25 0.67
N GLN A 330 27.97 -3.79 0.18
CA GLN A 330 29.08 -4.68 -0.20
C GLN A 330 29.59 -5.53 0.98
N ASN A 331 29.54 -4.99 2.20
CA ASN A 331 29.92 -5.74 3.40
C ASN A 331 28.95 -6.87 3.76
N ILE A 332 27.70 -6.81 3.30
CA ILE A 332 26.70 -7.87 3.50
C ILE A 332 26.94 -9.03 2.53
N PHE A 333 27.22 -8.73 1.26
CA PHE A 333 27.48 -9.75 0.23
C PHE A 333 28.77 -10.52 0.47
N ASN A 334 29.82 -9.85 0.93
CA ASN A 334 31.10 -10.50 1.21
C ASN A 334 31.03 -11.49 2.39
N LYS A 335 30.04 -11.36 3.29
CA LYS A 335 29.85 -12.30 4.42
C LYS A 335 29.07 -13.57 4.05
N ASN A 336 28.20 -13.52 3.04
CA ASN A 336 27.25 -14.60 2.76
C ASN A 336 27.68 -15.56 1.63
N GLY A 337 28.81 -15.32 0.95
CA GLY A 337 29.48 -16.31 0.11
C GLY A 337 28.70 -16.87 -1.09
N GLN A 338 27.51 -16.36 -1.41
CA GLN A 338 26.73 -16.78 -2.57
C GLN A 338 26.58 -15.64 -3.58
N PRO A 339 26.89 -15.87 -4.87
CA PRO A 339 26.59 -14.93 -5.92
C PRO A 339 25.09 -15.04 -6.24
N SER A 340 24.27 -14.12 -5.72
CA SER A 340 22.93 -13.90 -6.25
C SER A 340 22.99 -12.80 -7.32
N SER A 341 22.22 -12.99 -8.39
CA SER A 341 22.02 -12.00 -9.45
C SER A 341 21.24 -10.80 -8.90
N SER A 342 21.93 -9.81 -8.35
CA SER A 342 21.32 -8.52 -8.02
C SER A 342 21.32 -7.62 -9.24
N SER A 343 20.14 -7.14 -9.63
CA SER A 343 20.01 -6.04 -10.58
C SER A 343 20.16 -4.73 -9.83
N PHE A 344 21.34 -4.13 -9.88
CA PHE A 344 21.55 -2.75 -9.46
C PHE A 344 20.97 -1.84 -10.56
N ASN A 345 19.69 -1.50 -10.46
CA ASN A 345 19.05 -0.55 -11.36
C ASN A 345 19.19 0.85 -10.77
N VAL A 346 20.15 1.63 -11.30
CA VAL A 346 20.19 3.08 -11.10
C VAL A 346 19.32 3.67 -12.21
N GLY A 347 18.11 4.11 -11.84
CA GLY A 347 17.11 4.70 -12.75
C GLY A 347 17.03 6.22 -12.65
#